data_AF-A0A7Y1XXS1-F1
#
_entry.id   AF-A0A7Y1XXS1-F1
#
_cell.length_a   1.000
_cell.length_b   1.000
_cell.length_c   1.000
_cell.angle_alpha   90.00
_cell.angle_beta   90.00
_cell.angle_gamma   90.00
#
_symmetry.space_group_name_H-M   'P 1'
#
loop_
_entity.id
_entity.type
_entity.pdbx_description
1 polymer ?
#
loop_
_entity_poly.entity_id
_entity_poly.type
_entity_poly.pdbx_seq_one_letter_code
_entity_poly.pdbx_strand_id
1 'polypeptide(L)'
;SHLKGESPQGHFLGEEKGGHFIPSTFLARSGLLTNPEHVEFDLHQALAYLRRETFPLNSEISDGWYIVRFNKAVLGWMKVAAGKMKNHYPKRWMIRKRW
;
A
#
# COMPACT_ATOMS: atom_id res chain seq x y z
N SER A 1 -19.50 0.39 13.90
CA SER A 1 -20.04 0.32 12.53
C SER A 1 -18.87 0.17 11.56
N HIS A 2 -18.79 -0.92 10.80
CA HIS A 2 -17.77 -1.08 9.74
C HIS A 2 -18.42 -0.65 8.42
N LEU A 3 -18.06 0.52 7.91
CA LEU A 3 -18.50 0.97 6.59
C LEU A 3 -17.44 0.56 5.56
N LYS A 4 -17.88 -0.19 4.55
CA LYS A 4 -17.09 -0.60 3.39
C LYS A 4 -17.42 0.35 2.25
N GLY A 5 -16.42 1.04 1.71
CA GLY A 5 -16.63 1.85 0.50
C GLY A 5 -16.64 0.93 -0.71
N GLU A 6 -17.69 0.96 -1.50
CA GLU A 6 -17.79 0.23 -2.78
C GLU A 6 -17.88 1.23 -3.93
N SER A 7 -17.19 0.95 -5.02
CA SER A 7 -17.29 1.73 -6.26
C SER A 7 -18.64 1.49 -6.94
N PRO A 8 -19.09 2.35 -7.86
CA PRO A 8 -20.31 2.14 -8.65
C PRO A 8 -20.32 0.81 -9.44
N GLN A 9 -19.16 0.16 -9.59
CA GLN A 9 -18.98 -1.13 -10.29
C GLN A 9 -18.83 -2.32 -9.32
N GLY A 10 -19.10 -2.14 -8.02
CA GLY A 10 -19.04 -3.21 -7.00
C GLY A 10 -17.63 -3.56 -6.50
N HIS A 11 -16.59 -2.83 -6.92
CA HIS A 11 -15.23 -3.05 -6.42
C HIS A 11 -15.00 -2.37 -5.07
N PHE A 12 -14.38 -3.11 -4.13
CA PHE A 12 -14.03 -2.65 -2.79
C PHE A 12 -13.01 -1.51 -2.83
N LEU A 13 -13.41 -0.29 -2.46
CA LEU A 13 -12.59 0.93 -2.50
C LEU A 13 -11.69 1.10 -1.27
N GLY A 14 -12.08 0.53 -0.14
CA GLY A 14 -11.34 0.62 1.11
C GLY A 14 -12.19 0.25 2.32
N GLU A 15 -11.57 0.20 3.49
CA GLU A 15 -12.22 -0.06 4.76
C GLU A 15 -12.02 1.14 5.70
N GLU A 16 -13.09 1.59 6.35
CA GLU A 16 -12.97 2.56 7.43
C GLU A 16 -12.76 1.82 8.76
N LYS A 17 -11.58 2.01 9.37
CA LYS A 17 -11.23 1.36 10.64
C LYS A 17 -10.74 2.39 11.64
N GLY A 18 -11.48 2.55 12.73
CA GLY A 18 -11.11 3.45 13.84
C GLY A 18 -11.00 4.92 13.43
N GLY A 19 -11.90 5.40 12.55
CA GLY A 19 -11.90 6.78 12.05
C GLY A 19 -10.85 7.07 10.98
N HIS A 20 -10.16 6.04 10.47
CA HIS A 20 -9.22 6.18 9.37
C HIS A 20 -9.68 5.34 8.17
N PHE A 21 -9.71 5.97 6.99
CA PHE A 21 -9.94 5.29 5.73
C PHE A 21 -8.66 4.56 5.30
N ILE A 22 -8.75 3.25 5.12
CA ILE A 22 -7.69 2.39 4.60
C ILE A 22 -8.00 2.16 3.12
N PRO A 23 -7.24 2.77 2.19
CA PRO A 23 -7.50 2.60 0.76
C PRO A 23 -7.25 1.15 0.35
N SER A 24 -8.12 0.63 -0.50
CA SER A 24 -7.98 -0.71 -1.04
C SER A 24 -6.80 -0.81 -2.00
N THR A 25 -6.24 -2.01 -2.13
CA THR A 25 -5.29 -2.33 -3.20
C THR A 25 -5.90 -2.16 -4.60
N PHE A 26 -7.23 -2.31 -4.74
CA PHE A 26 -7.93 -2.05 -5.99
C PHE A 26 -7.87 -0.56 -6.35
N LEU A 27 -8.09 0.34 -5.38
CA LEU A 27 -7.99 1.78 -5.59
C LEU A 27 -6.60 2.20 -6.10
N ALA A 28 -5.53 1.65 -5.52
CA ALA A 28 -4.16 1.87 -6.00
C ALA A 28 -3.96 1.45 -7.47
N ARG A 29 -4.62 0.36 -7.90
CA ARG A 29 -4.50 -0.21 -9.25
C ARG A 29 -5.49 0.35 -10.26
N SER A 30 -6.56 0.97 -9.79
CA SER A 30 -7.70 1.42 -10.61
C SER A 30 -7.39 2.63 -11.49
N GLY A 31 -6.31 3.37 -11.21
CA GLY A 31 -6.02 4.64 -11.91
C GLY A 31 -6.98 5.79 -11.56
N LEU A 32 -7.90 5.59 -10.60
CA LEU A 32 -8.87 6.61 -10.17
C LEU A 32 -8.25 7.75 -9.35
N LEU A 33 -6.95 7.68 -9.05
CA LEU A 33 -6.23 8.68 -8.27
C LEU A 33 -5.53 9.66 -9.21
N THR A 34 -5.83 10.94 -9.06
CA THR A 34 -5.41 11.98 -10.00
C THR A 34 -3.91 12.25 -10.00
N ASN A 35 -3.20 12.01 -8.88
CA ASN A 35 -1.73 12.03 -8.80
C ASN A 35 -1.21 11.48 -7.45
N PRO A 36 -1.26 10.16 -7.21
CA PRO A 36 -0.83 9.62 -5.92
C PRO A 36 0.70 9.69 -5.75
N GLU A 37 1.14 10.11 -4.57
CA GLU A 37 2.53 9.95 -4.16
C GLU A 37 2.91 8.47 -4.22
N HIS A 38 4.10 8.19 -4.72
CA HIS A 38 4.55 6.83 -4.98
C HIS A 38 6.03 6.69 -4.71
N VAL A 39 6.43 5.46 -4.40
CA VAL A 39 7.83 5.09 -4.20
C VAL A 39 8.13 3.87 -5.04
N GLU A 40 9.21 3.96 -5.81
CA GLU A 40 9.75 2.84 -6.59
C GLU A 40 10.68 2.03 -5.70
N PHE A 41 10.36 0.75 -5.51
CA PHE A 41 11.20 -0.19 -4.78
C PHE A 41 12.11 -0.95 -5.73
N ASP A 42 13.30 -1.31 -5.24
CA ASP A 42 14.11 -2.32 -5.88
C ASP A 42 13.55 -3.74 -5.64
N LEU A 43 14.20 -4.76 -6.21
CA LEU A 43 13.75 -6.15 -6.08
C LEU A 43 13.74 -6.63 -4.62
N HIS A 44 14.74 -6.25 -3.82
CA HIS A 44 14.86 -6.67 -2.43
C HIS A 44 13.76 -6.04 -1.57
N GLN A 45 13.54 -4.74 -1.74
CA GLN A 45 12.48 -3.97 -1.10
C GLN A 45 11.09 -4.47 -1.50
N ALA A 46 10.87 -4.76 -2.78
CA ALA A 46 9.61 -5.31 -3.29
C ALA A 46 9.32 -6.69 -2.67
N LEU A 47 10.30 -7.58 -2.59
CA LEU A 47 10.14 -8.89 -1.97
C LEU A 47 9.84 -8.77 -0.47
N ALA A 48 10.56 -7.90 0.25
CA ALA A 48 10.29 -7.61 1.66
C ALA A 48 8.87 -7.04 1.85
N TYR A 49 8.45 -6.12 0.98
CA TYR A 49 7.11 -5.56 0.97
C TYR A 49 6.02 -6.64 0.78
N LEU A 50 6.18 -7.53 -0.20
CA LEU A 50 5.24 -8.61 -0.47
C LEU A 50 5.20 -9.66 0.65
N ARG A 51 6.27 -9.76 1.44
CA ARG A 51 6.33 -10.56 2.69
C ARG A 51 5.70 -9.85 3.89
N ARG A 52 5.14 -8.65 3.70
CA ARG A 52 4.66 -7.78 4.78
C ARG A 52 5.74 -7.39 5.79
N GLU A 53 7.00 -7.45 5.38
CA GLU A 53 8.11 -6.96 6.17
C GLU A 53 8.14 -5.42 6.10
N THR A 54 8.78 -4.80 7.09
CA THR A 54 9.05 -3.36 7.16
C THR A 54 10.54 -3.14 7.19
N PHE A 55 11.02 -2.11 6.50
CA PHE A 55 12.44 -1.79 6.42
C PHE A 55 12.63 -0.26 6.52
N PRO A 56 13.85 0.20 6.81
CA PRO A 56 14.16 1.63 6.80
C PRO A 56 13.90 2.24 5.42
N LEU A 57 13.16 3.33 5.40
CA LEU A 57 12.96 4.15 4.20
C LEU A 57 14.02 5.26 4.15
N ASN A 58 14.28 5.80 2.97
CA ASN A 58 15.15 6.98 2.83
C ASN A 58 14.57 8.14 3.68
N SER A 59 15.44 8.92 4.32
CA SER A 59 15.09 10.06 5.17
C SER A 59 14.36 11.17 4.42
N GLU A 60 14.38 11.15 3.09
CA GLU A 60 13.67 12.10 2.23
C GLU A 60 12.16 11.82 2.11
N ILE A 61 11.68 10.65 2.53
CA ILE A 61 10.25 10.31 2.46
C ILE A 61 9.53 10.88 3.70
N SER A 62 8.60 11.81 3.47
CA SER A 62 7.78 12.44 4.50
C SER A 62 6.67 11.49 5.01
N ASP A 63 6.06 11.85 6.13
CA ASP A 63 4.90 11.14 6.65
C ASP A 63 3.70 11.29 5.70
N GLY A 64 3.10 10.17 5.29
CA GLY A 64 2.09 10.17 4.23
C GLY A 64 1.64 8.79 3.78
N TRP A 65 0.71 8.75 2.83
CA TRP A 65 0.29 7.54 2.14
C TRP A 65 0.95 7.46 0.77
N TYR A 66 1.56 6.32 0.47
CA TYR A 66 2.29 6.10 -0.76
C TYR A 66 1.82 4.86 -1.49
N ILE A 67 1.75 4.95 -2.81
CA ILE A 67 1.68 3.77 -3.68
C ILE A 67 3.08 3.17 -3.81
N VAL A 68 3.20 1.90 -3.48
CA VAL A 68 4.43 1.13 -3.69
C VAL A 68 4.43 0.58 -5.12
N ARG A 69 5.53 0.79 -5.84
CA ARG A 69 5.75 0.27 -7.19
C ARG A 69 7.03 -0.55 -7.27
N PHE A 70 7.05 -1.48 -8.21
CA PHE A 70 8.25 -2.17 -8.66
C PHE A 70 8.18 -2.33 -10.18
N ASN A 71 9.22 -1.90 -10.88
CA ASN A 71 9.28 -1.86 -12.33
C ASN A 71 8.03 -1.21 -12.96
N LYS A 72 7.63 -0.05 -12.43
CA LYS A 72 6.40 0.70 -12.80
C LYS A 72 5.07 -0.03 -12.50
N ALA A 73 5.11 -1.26 -12.00
CA ALA A 73 3.91 -2.00 -11.61
C ALA A 73 3.51 -1.66 -10.18
N VAL A 74 2.22 -1.40 -9.96
CA VAL A 74 1.67 -1.08 -8.63
C VAL A 74 1.53 -2.35 -7.79
N LEU A 75 2.23 -2.38 -6.65
CA LEU A 75 2.19 -3.50 -5.69
C LEU A 75 1.10 -3.30 -4.63
N GLY A 76 0.90 -2.07 -4.16
CA GLY A 76 -0.08 -1.76 -3.12
C GLY A 76 0.20 -0.46 -2.38
N TRP A 77 -0.25 -0.37 -1.13
CA TRP A 77 -0.11 0.79 -0.28
C TRP A 77 0.94 0.61 0.82
N MET A 78 1.59 1.71 1.17
CA MET A 78 2.26 1.87 2.45
C MET A 78 1.88 3.20 3.07
N LYS A 79 2.03 3.29 4.40
CA LYS A 79 1.93 4.54 5.13
C LYS A 79 3.24 4.82 5.85
N VAL A 80 3.76 6.03 5.74
CA VAL A 80 4.90 6.49 6.52
C VAL A 80 4.36 7.32 7.68
N ALA A 81 4.76 6.98 8.90
CA ALA A 81 4.35 7.69 10.10
C ALA A 81 5.50 7.71 11.11
N ALA A 82 5.88 8.91 11.56
CA ALA A 82 7.08 9.15 12.36
C ALA A 82 8.34 8.50 11.74
N GLY A 83 8.50 8.63 10.42
CA GLY A 83 9.62 8.04 9.68
C GLY A 83 9.64 6.51 9.61
N LYS A 84 8.57 5.84 10.08
CA LYS A 84 8.44 4.38 10.01
C LYS A 84 7.46 3.97 8.93
N MET A 85 7.89 3.02 8.12
CA MET A 85 7.03 2.35 7.14
C MET A 85 6.02 1.43 7.84
N LYS A 86 4.76 1.59 7.49
CA LYS A 86 3.67 0.65 7.77
C LYS A 86 3.26 0.00 6.47
N ASN A 87 3.44 -1.32 6.41
CA ASN A 87 3.11 -2.11 5.25
C ASN A 87 1.62 -2.48 5.24
N HIS A 88 0.88 -1.97 4.25
CA HIS A 88 -0.56 -2.22 4.06
C HIS A 88 -0.85 -3.31 3.02
N TYR A 89 0.14 -4.12 2.63
CA TYR A 89 -0.07 -5.24 1.73
C TYR A 89 -0.98 -6.32 2.36
N PRO A 90 -2.02 -6.84 1.67
CA PRO A 90 -2.97 -7.77 2.27
C PRO A 90 -2.34 -9.05 2.82
N LYS A 91 -2.68 -9.42 4.07
CA LYS A 91 -2.10 -10.60 4.76
C LYS A 91 -2.34 -11.90 3.99
N ARG A 92 -3.51 -12.01 3.35
CA ARG A 92 -3.90 -13.20 2.57
C ARG A 92 -3.09 -13.35 1.28
N TRP A 93 -2.40 -12.30 0.83
CA TRP A 93 -1.60 -12.30 -0.41
C TRP A 93 -0.10 -12.33 -0.15
N MET A 94 0.30 -12.39 1.13
CA MET A 94 1.69 -12.41 1.54
C MET A 94 2.39 -13.65 0.98
N ILE A 95 3.55 -13.44 0.35
CA ILE A 95 4.39 -14.56 -0.08
C ILE A 95 5.15 -15.12 1.13
N ARG A 96 5.31 -16.45 1.17
CA ARG A 96 5.98 -17.16 2.28
C ARG A 96 7.30 -17.80 1.90
N LYS A 97 7.59 -17.95 0.61
CA LYS A 97 8.84 -18.57 0.15
C LYS A 97 10.00 -17.58 0.26
N ARG A 98 11.10 -18.06 0.86
CA ARG A 98 12.44 -17.49 0.72
C ARG A 98 13.17 -18.36 -0.28
N TRP A 99 13.60 -17.77 -1.38
CA TRP A 99 14.50 -18.39 -2.35
C TRP A 99 15.93 -18.21 -1.84
#